data_AF-P72096-F1
#
_entry.id   AF-P72096-F1
#
_cell.length_a   1.000
_cell.length_b   1.000
_cell.length_c   1.000
_cell.angle_alpha   90.00
_cell.angle_beta   90.00
_cell.angle_gamma   90.00
#
_symmetry.space_group_name_H-M   'P 1'
#
loop_
_entity.id
_entity.type
_entity.pdbx_description
1 polymer ?
#
loop_
_entity_poly.entity_id
_entity_poly.type
_entity_poly.pdbx_seq_one_letter_code
_entity_poly.pdbx_strand_id
1 'polypeptide(L)' 'MTQKSTIVYTHTDEAPALATQSLLPIVQAFARHADIDVKTSDISLSG' A
#
# COMPACT_ATOMS: atom_id res chain seq x y z
N MET A 1 -15.40 -18.45 -3.11
CA MET A 1 -14.26 -17.76 -2.47
C MET A 1 -14.71 -16.35 -2.17
N THR A 2 -14.71 -15.92 -0.91
CA THR A 2 -15.01 -14.54 -0.53
C THR A 2 -13.89 -13.63 -1.03
N GLN A 3 -14.24 -12.65 -1.86
CA GLN A 3 -13.31 -11.61 -2.32
C GLN A 3 -12.99 -10.71 -1.12
N LYS A 4 -11.71 -10.64 -0.72
CA LYS A 4 -11.26 -9.68 0.28
C LYS A 4 -11.28 -8.28 -0.29
N SER A 5 -11.79 -7.33 0.48
CA SER A 5 -11.66 -5.90 0.15
C SER A 5 -10.18 -5.56 0.05
N THR A 6 -9.78 -4.94 -1.07
CA THR A 6 -8.37 -4.66 -1.38
C THR A 6 -8.16 -3.17 -1.57
N ILE A 7 -7.19 -2.61 -0.86
CA ILE A 7 -6.67 -1.27 -1.07
C ILE A 7 -5.45 -1.37 -2.00
N VAL A 8 -5.43 -0.55 -3.04
CA VAL A 8 -4.25 -0.36 -3.89
C VAL A 8 -3.50 0.87 -3.39
N TYR A 9 -2.29 0.66 -2.89
CA TYR A 9 -1.39 1.70 -2.42
C TYR A 9 -0.40 2.03 -3.55
N THR A 10 -0.44 3.25 -4.08
CA THR A 10 0.44 3.66 -5.17
C THR A 10 1.84 3.90 -4.66
N HIS A 11 2.82 3.18 -5.22
CA HIS A 11 4.23 3.49 -5.05
C HIS A 11 4.62 4.54 -6.10
N THR A 12 5.17 5.66 -5.65
CA THR A 12 5.49 6.84 -6.46
C THR A 12 6.95 7.25 -6.23
N ASP A 13 7.40 8.34 -6.85
CA ASP A 13 8.78 8.83 -6.75
C ASP A 13 9.02 9.82 -5.58
N GLU A 14 10.28 10.24 -5.45
CA GLU A 14 10.76 11.35 -4.61
C GLU A 14 10.34 11.25 -3.13
N ALA A 15 9.90 12.35 -2.52
CA ALA A 15 9.55 12.40 -1.11
C ALA A 15 8.39 11.44 -0.73
N PRO A 16 7.33 11.29 -1.54
CA PRO A 16 6.30 10.28 -1.30
C PRO A 16 6.80 8.82 -1.26
N ALA A 17 7.81 8.46 -2.06
CA ALA A 17 8.42 7.12 -2.03
C ALA A 17 9.04 6.83 -0.65
N LEU A 18 9.78 7.81 -0.12
CA LEU A 18 10.43 7.71 1.19
C LEU A 18 9.39 7.64 2.31
N ALA A 19 8.34 8.45 2.25
CA ALA A 19 7.25 8.40 3.22
C ALA A 19 6.53 7.04 3.21
N THR A 20 6.38 6.42 2.04
CA THR A 20 5.77 5.10 1.87
C THR A 20 6.53 4.03 2.66
N GLN A 21 7.87 4.07 2.70
CA GLN A 21 8.67 3.12 3.47
C GLN A 21 8.36 3.17 4.98
N SER A 22 8.00 4.33 5.50
CA SER A 22 7.61 4.48 6.91
C SER A 22 6.13 4.17 7.16
N LEU A 23 5.24 4.61 6.27
CA LEU A 23 3.79 4.59 6.53
C LEU A 23 3.12 3.29 6.07
N LEU A 24 3.57 2.69 4.97
CA LEU A 24 2.95 1.48 4.40
C LEU A 24 2.92 0.29 5.39
N PRO A 25 3.99 -0.01 6.16
CA PRO A 25 3.95 -1.09 7.14
C PRO A 25 2.92 -0.84 8.25
N ILE A 26 2.71 0.43 8.63
CA ILE A 26 1.72 0.83 9.63
C ILE A 26 0.31 0.61 9.06
N VAL A 27 0.03 1.12 7.86
CA VAL A 27 -1.27 0.94 7.19
C VAL A 27 -1.61 -0.54 7.05
N GLN A 28 -0.66 -1.37 6.61
CA GLN A 28 -0.82 -2.82 6.51
C GLN A 28 -1.15 -3.46 7.87
N ALA A 29 -0.45 -3.05 8.95
CA ALA A 29 -0.69 -3.60 10.27
C ALA A 29 -2.12 -3.35 10.77
N PHE A 30 -2.63 -2.13 10.59
CA PHE A 30 -3.98 -1.76 11.00
C PHE A 30 -5.06 -2.37 10.09
N ALA A 31 -4.85 -2.37 8.77
CA ALA A 31 -5.80 -2.91 7.80
C ALA A 31 -6.05 -4.42 7.97
N ARG A 32 -5.04 -5.18 8.42
CA ARG A 32 -5.18 -6.62 8.69
C ARG A 32 -6.28 -6.95 9.70
N HIS A 33 -6.52 -6.08 10.68
CA HIS A 33 -7.58 -6.31 11.67
C HIS A 33 -9.00 -6.21 11.09
N ALA A 34 -9.15 -5.56 9.94
CA ALA A 34 -10.42 -5.43 9.22
C ALA A 34 -10.58 -6.42 8.06
N ASP A 35 -9.68 -7.42 7.95
CA ASP A 35 -9.60 -8.35 6.81
C ASP A 35 -9.45 -7.65 5.44
N ILE A 36 -8.77 -6.49 5.43
CA ILE A 36 -8.48 -5.71 4.21
C ILE A 36 -7.06 -6.03 3.74
N ASP A 37 -6.93 -6.38 2.46
CA ASP A 37 -5.63 -6.57 1.81
C ASP A 37 -5.09 -5.23 1.30
N VAL A 38 -3.78 -5.01 1.39
CA VAL A 38 -3.12 -3.78 0.92
C VAL A 38 -2.04 -4.18 -0.07
N LYS A 39 -2.30 -3.93 -1.36
CA LYS A 39 -1.37 -4.23 -2.45
C LYS A 39 -0.73 -2.97 -2.97
N THR A 40 0.54 -3.04 -3.32
CA THR A 40 1.23 -1.92 -3.96
C THR A 40 1.10 -1.97 -5.47
N SER A 41 0.88 -0.82 -6.11
CA SER A 41 1.01 -0.65 -7.56
C SER A 41 2.07 0.40 -7.82
N ASP A 42 3.12 0.04 -8.54
CA ASP A 42 4.13 1.01 -8.95
C ASP A 42 3.60 1.86 -10.10
N ILE A 43 3.57 3.17 -9.89
CA ILE A 43 3.24 4.18 -10.90
C ILE A 43 4.33 5.24 -10.99
N SER A 44 5.50 4.93 -10.43
CA SER A 44 6.66 5.82 -10.48
C SER A 44 7.11 6.05 -11.93
N LEU A 45 7.79 7.17 -12.18
CA LEU A 45 8.36 7.49 -13.49
C LEU A 45 9.38 6.43 -13.93
N SER A 46 10.03 5.78 -12.97
CA SER A 46 11.03 4.74 -13.21
C SER A 46 10.43 3.35 -13.46
N GLY A 47 9.10 3.21 -13.33
CA GLY A 47 8.35 1.96 -13.39
C GLY A 47 8.34 1.24 -14.74
#